data_AF-A0A4Q0YGQ5-F1
#
_entry.id   AF-A0A4Q0YGQ5-F1
#
_cell.length_a   1.000
_cell.length_b   1.000
_cell.length_c   1.000
_cell.angle_alpha   90.00
_cell.angle_beta   90.00
_cell.angle_gamma   90.00
#
_symmetry.space_group_name_H-M   'P 1'
#
loop_
_entity.id
_entity.type
_entity.pdbx_description
1 polymer ?
#
loop_
_entity_poly.entity_id
_entity_poly.type
_entity_poly.pdbx_seq_one_letter_code
_entity_poly.pdbx_strand_id
1 'polypeptide(L)'
;MDFQNLDSITDLLASSLDMLPNDERNTLLHTFNPTETNYPRDKTLSELFEAQVARAPDKIALVFEDQQLTYAELNTRANQLAHHLLATYQNQHGCALPADTLIALYLDRSLEMVVSILAVLKAGAAYAPISPEYPSERTRFILEDTQSSIVLTHAPQSAAIASLVEAESLVVTVISADDPVHGQQPVGNVQRARSADDLAYVIYTSGTTGKPKGVLIPHRGVVSLVVNTNFIEVFNSDVFCHLSSPSFDAATFEVWAPLLNGARLVIPDDERKLDPDRLSGLFSSQNVSVIWMTRTLFDSMFSIKPDLFRDLRVLIVGGEALTPSIMRKLMSSTPHPPCVLNGYGPTESTTFTTTFDLSESYSDSVPIGRPINTRKLYVLDSMHQWFHWEHKVSFISGARV
;
A
#
# COMPACT_ATOMS: atom_id res chain seq x y z
N MET A 1 -3.35 22.75 -5.50
CA MET A 1 -4.24 22.94 -6.66
C MET A 1 -5.53 22.23 -6.33
N ASP A 2 -6.66 22.94 -6.44
CA ASP A 2 -7.99 22.39 -6.14
C ASP A 2 -8.30 21.18 -7.03
N PHE A 3 -8.50 20.02 -6.41
CA PHE A 3 -8.96 18.79 -7.07
C PHE A 3 -10.47 18.78 -7.38
N GLN A 4 -11.14 19.95 -7.33
CA GLN A 4 -12.59 20.04 -7.43
C GLN A 4 -13.15 20.01 -8.86
N ASN A 5 -12.35 19.70 -9.89
CA ASN A 5 -12.88 19.84 -11.24
C ASN A 5 -12.37 18.79 -12.25
N LEU A 6 -12.48 17.52 -11.87
CA LEU A 6 -12.39 16.40 -12.83
C LEU A 6 -13.43 16.57 -13.95
N ASP A 7 -14.63 17.08 -13.65
CA ASP A 7 -15.66 17.36 -14.66
C ASP A 7 -15.21 18.44 -15.67
N SER A 8 -14.51 19.50 -15.24
CA SER A 8 -13.95 20.49 -16.18
C SER A 8 -12.80 19.97 -17.05
N ILE A 9 -12.00 19.00 -16.56
CA ILE A 9 -10.99 18.33 -17.40
C ILE A 9 -11.70 17.47 -18.44
N THR A 10 -12.80 16.83 -18.06
CA THR A 10 -13.64 16.03 -18.97
C THR A 10 -14.29 16.92 -20.05
N ASP A 11 -14.73 18.14 -19.70
CA ASP A 11 -15.29 19.12 -20.63
C ASP A 11 -14.23 19.78 -21.52
N LEU A 12 -13.01 20.03 -21.01
CA LEU A 12 -11.90 20.53 -21.83
C LEU A 12 -11.39 19.46 -22.81
N LEU A 13 -11.31 18.20 -22.36
CA LEU A 13 -11.04 17.04 -23.20
C LEU A 13 -12.16 16.79 -24.23
N ALA A 14 -13.42 17.14 -23.91
CA ALA A 14 -14.55 17.01 -24.83
C ALA A 14 -14.43 17.91 -26.07
N SER A 15 -13.76 19.06 -25.98
CA SER A 15 -13.56 19.95 -27.13
C SER A 15 -12.54 19.44 -28.16
N SER A 16 -11.62 18.56 -27.77
CA SER A 16 -10.68 17.86 -28.67
C SER A 16 -11.20 16.49 -29.12
N LEU A 17 -12.23 15.96 -28.45
CA LEU A 17 -12.92 14.71 -28.78
C LEU A 17 -13.79 14.78 -30.04
N ASP A 18 -14.14 15.98 -30.52
CA ASP A 18 -14.86 16.19 -31.79
C ASP A 18 -14.05 15.77 -33.03
N MET A 19 -12.76 15.47 -32.87
CA MET A 19 -11.88 14.96 -33.93
C MET A 19 -11.85 13.42 -34.02
N LEU A 20 -12.41 12.72 -33.03
CA LEU A 20 -12.53 11.26 -33.03
C LEU A 20 -13.93 10.82 -33.48
N PRO A 21 -14.05 9.73 -34.26
CA PRO A 21 -15.31 9.05 -34.51
C PRO A 21 -16.03 8.73 -33.20
N ASN A 22 -17.35 8.90 -33.17
CA ASN A 22 -18.17 8.67 -31.98
C ASN A 22 -17.95 7.28 -31.36
N ASP A 23 -17.71 6.26 -32.19
CA ASP A 23 -17.48 4.88 -31.74
C ASP A 23 -16.13 4.72 -31.02
N GLU A 24 -15.08 5.39 -31.52
CA GLU A 24 -13.74 5.39 -30.89
C GLU A 24 -13.79 6.16 -29.57
N ARG A 25 -14.44 7.34 -29.57
CA ARG A 25 -14.70 8.11 -28.36
C ARG A 25 -15.44 7.30 -27.30
N ASN A 26 -16.54 6.64 -27.67
CA ASN A 26 -17.32 5.84 -26.74
C ASN A 26 -16.49 4.68 -26.17
N THR A 27 -15.66 4.05 -27.02
CA THR A 27 -14.76 2.97 -26.60
C THR A 27 -13.74 3.46 -25.58
N LEU A 28 -13.06 4.57 -25.86
CA LEU A 28 -12.02 5.14 -24.99
C LEU A 28 -12.59 5.65 -23.65
N LEU A 29 -13.76 6.30 -23.67
CA LEU A 29 -14.35 6.89 -22.47
C LEU A 29 -15.13 5.90 -21.60
N HIS A 30 -15.79 4.92 -22.22
CA HIS A 30 -16.79 4.09 -21.53
C HIS A 30 -16.52 2.59 -21.61
N THR A 31 -15.98 2.08 -22.72
CA THR A 31 -15.73 0.63 -22.85
C THR A 31 -14.44 0.20 -22.15
N PHE A 32 -13.36 0.97 -22.30
CA PHE A 32 -12.07 0.66 -21.67
C PHE A 32 -12.00 1.06 -20.19
N ASN A 33 -12.85 1.99 -19.78
CA ASN A 33 -12.89 2.47 -18.42
C ASN A 33 -14.05 1.80 -17.67
N PRO A 34 -13.80 1.16 -16.52
CA PRO A 34 -14.85 0.49 -15.77
C PRO A 34 -15.93 1.49 -15.36
N THR A 35 -17.18 1.04 -15.37
CA THR A 35 -18.29 1.78 -14.76
C THR A 35 -18.07 1.94 -13.27
N GLU A 36 -18.65 2.99 -12.68
CA GLU A 36 -18.55 3.23 -11.23
C GLU A 36 -18.91 1.96 -10.45
N THR A 37 -17.97 1.53 -9.60
CA THR A 37 -18.17 0.37 -8.75
C THR A 37 -18.51 0.83 -7.36
N ASN A 38 -19.49 0.17 -6.72
CA ASN A 38 -19.86 0.48 -5.36
C ASN A 38 -18.79 -0.03 -4.38
N TYR A 39 -18.16 0.89 -3.64
CA TYR A 39 -17.23 0.60 -2.56
C TYR A 39 -17.49 1.61 -1.42
N PRO A 40 -17.10 1.31 -0.17
CA PRO A 40 -17.36 2.18 0.98
C PRO A 40 -16.46 3.44 0.96
N ARG A 41 -16.71 4.32 -0.01
CA ARG A 41 -15.89 5.51 -0.34
C ARG A 41 -15.87 6.59 0.74
N ASP A 42 -16.83 6.55 1.65
CA ASP A 42 -17.02 7.47 2.77
C ASP A 42 -16.41 6.93 4.08
N LYS A 43 -15.83 5.73 4.07
CA LYS A 43 -15.24 5.08 5.25
C LYS A 43 -13.74 5.20 5.29
N THR A 44 -13.20 5.29 6.51
CA THR A 44 -11.76 5.21 6.72
C THR A 44 -11.29 3.76 6.86
N LEU A 45 -9.97 3.57 6.75
CA LEU A 45 -9.34 2.26 6.95
C LEU A 45 -9.58 1.73 8.36
N SER A 46 -9.52 2.60 9.37
CA SER A 46 -9.76 2.22 10.77
C SER A 46 -11.20 1.82 11.03
N GLU A 47 -12.18 2.50 10.42
CA GLU A 47 -13.60 2.12 10.52
C GLU A 47 -13.89 0.75 9.90
N LEU A 48 -13.35 0.49 8.70
CA LEU A 48 -13.52 -0.79 8.02
C LEU A 48 -12.82 -1.93 8.78
N PHE A 49 -11.64 -1.67 9.32
CA PHE A 49 -10.95 -2.61 10.19
C PHE A 49 -11.77 -2.91 11.46
N GLU A 50 -12.31 -1.90 12.13
CA GLU A 50 -13.15 -2.07 13.31
C GLU A 50 -14.44 -2.88 13.00
N ALA A 51 -15.04 -2.66 11.84
CA ALA A 51 -16.16 -3.47 11.36
C ALA A 51 -15.76 -4.93 11.14
N GLN A 52 -14.55 -5.17 10.60
CA GLN A 52 -14.01 -6.52 10.43
C GLN A 52 -13.73 -7.20 11.79
N VAL A 53 -13.21 -6.46 12.76
CA VAL A 53 -12.99 -6.95 14.14
C VAL A 53 -14.31 -7.38 14.77
N ALA A 54 -15.37 -6.58 14.62
CA ALA A 54 -16.70 -6.93 15.13
C ALA A 54 -17.29 -8.19 14.46
N ARG A 55 -16.95 -8.44 13.19
CA ARG A 55 -17.44 -9.60 12.43
C ARG A 55 -16.76 -10.91 12.82
N ALA A 56 -15.44 -10.89 13.07
CA ALA A 56 -14.66 -12.10 13.33
C ALA A 56 -13.51 -11.83 14.33
N PRO A 57 -13.82 -11.57 15.61
CA PRO A 57 -12.84 -11.12 16.60
C PRO A 57 -11.74 -12.16 16.87
N ASP A 58 -12.10 -13.44 16.94
CA ASP A 58 -11.20 -14.54 17.34
C ASP A 58 -10.34 -15.08 16.17
N LYS A 59 -10.52 -14.54 14.97
CA LYS A 59 -9.75 -14.98 13.81
C LYS A 59 -8.35 -14.39 13.85
N ILE A 60 -7.33 -15.18 13.49
CA ILE A 60 -5.95 -14.69 13.37
C ILE A 60 -5.86 -13.66 12.23
N ALA A 61 -5.47 -12.44 12.59
CA ALA A 61 -5.27 -11.33 11.67
C ALA A 61 -3.80 -11.24 11.23
N LEU A 62 -2.88 -11.45 12.17
CA LEU A 62 -1.46 -11.16 11.99
C LEU A 62 -0.58 -12.26 12.57
N VAL A 63 0.48 -12.62 11.85
CA VAL A 63 1.50 -13.61 12.28
C VAL A 63 2.88 -13.05 11.99
N PHE A 64 3.76 -13.12 12.99
CA PHE A 64 5.18 -12.81 12.86
C PHE A 64 5.96 -13.78 13.74
N GLU A 65 6.90 -14.52 13.14
CA GLU A 65 7.64 -15.60 13.81
C GLU A 65 6.71 -16.63 14.49
N ASP A 66 6.88 -16.86 15.80
CA ASP A 66 6.06 -17.76 16.63
C ASP A 66 4.86 -17.04 17.27
N GLN A 67 4.71 -15.74 17.01
CA GLN A 67 3.65 -14.92 17.58
C GLN A 67 2.51 -14.71 16.59
N GLN A 68 1.29 -14.62 17.13
CA GLN A 68 0.09 -14.35 16.36
C GLN A 68 -0.85 -13.44 17.14
N LEU A 69 -1.59 -12.60 16.43
CA LEU A 69 -2.66 -11.77 16.98
C LEU A 69 -3.96 -12.07 16.25
N THR A 70 -5.01 -12.28 17.04
CA THR A 70 -6.39 -12.22 16.55
C THR A 70 -6.76 -10.79 16.15
N TYR A 71 -7.85 -10.63 15.40
CA TYR A 71 -8.41 -9.31 15.09
C TYR A 71 -8.72 -8.51 16.37
N ALA A 72 -9.26 -9.15 17.40
CA ALA A 72 -9.56 -8.50 18.67
C ALA A 72 -8.30 -8.05 19.44
N GLU A 73 -7.26 -8.88 19.49
CA GLU A 73 -6.00 -8.54 20.14
C GLU A 73 -5.26 -7.42 19.40
N LEU A 74 -5.21 -7.51 18.06
CA LEU A 74 -4.62 -6.46 17.22
C LEU A 74 -5.35 -5.13 17.41
N ASN A 75 -6.68 -5.15 17.41
CA ASN A 75 -7.49 -3.95 17.65
C ASN A 75 -7.25 -3.36 19.05
N THR A 76 -7.17 -4.20 20.06
CA THR A 76 -6.92 -3.78 21.45
C THR A 76 -5.57 -3.09 21.58
N ARG A 77 -4.49 -3.71 21.09
CA ARG A 77 -3.15 -3.12 21.13
C ARG A 77 -3.09 -1.80 20.35
N ALA A 78 -3.72 -1.75 19.17
CA ALA A 78 -3.75 -0.54 18.37
C ALA A 78 -4.56 0.59 19.04
N ASN A 79 -5.69 0.28 19.69
CA ASN A 79 -6.48 1.26 20.44
C ASN A 79 -5.68 1.83 21.61
N GLN A 80 -5.00 0.97 22.37
CA GLN A 80 -4.18 1.36 23.50
C GLN A 80 -3.06 2.32 23.09
N LEU A 81 -2.32 1.97 22.03
CA LEU A 81 -1.29 2.85 21.49
C LEU A 81 -1.90 4.15 20.93
N ALA A 82 -3.07 4.11 20.29
CA ALA A 82 -3.76 5.31 19.80
C ALA A 82 -4.13 6.28 20.94
N HIS A 83 -4.65 5.77 22.05
CA HIS A 83 -4.95 6.59 23.24
C HIS A 83 -3.68 7.20 23.82
N HIS A 84 -2.58 6.44 23.85
CA HIS A 84 -1.28 6.97 24.28
C HIS A 84 -0.79 8.10 23.35
N LEU A 85 -0.86 7.92 22.03
CA LEU A 85 -0.49 8.96 21.04
C LEU A 85 -1.29 10.25 21.24
N LEU A 86 -2.60 10.13 21.44
CA LEU A 86 -3.49 11.27 21.68
C LEU A 86 -3.14 12.01 22.98
N ALA A 87 -2.93 11.26 24.07
CA ALA A 87 -2.55 11.84 25.35
C ALA A 87 -1.19 12.56 25.26
N THR A 88 -0.21 11.93 24.61
CA THR A 88 1.13 12.50 24.42
C THR A 88 1.07 13.79 23.59
N TYR A 89 0.36 13.79 22.46
CA TYR A 89 0.19 14.98 21.63
C TYR A 89 -0.50 16.12 22.40
N GLN A 90 -1.61 15.82 23.09
CA GLN A 90 -2.36 16.79 23.88
C GLN A 90 -1.52 17.40 25.01
N ASN A 91 -0.68 16.61 25.66
CA ASN A 91 0.23 17.09 26.71
C ASN A 91 1.33 18.01 26.17
N GLN A 92 1.77 17.78 24.94
CA GLN A 92 2.84 18.55 24.30
C GLN A 92 2.36 19.86 23.69
N HIS A 93 1.23 19.81 22.99
CA HIS A 93 0.73 20.92 22.19
C HIS A 93 -0.42 21.69 22.85
N GLY A 94 -1.00 21.13 23.92
CA GLY A 94 -2.15 21.75 24.61
C GLY A 94 -3.46 21.71 23.81
N CYS A 95 -3.50 21.00 22.69
CA CYS A 95 -4.67 20.86 21.83
C CYS A 95 -4.86 19.43 21.31
N ALA A 96 -6.05 19.13 20.81
CA ALA A 96 -6.35 17.84 20.22
C ALA A 96 -5.58 17.66 18.90
N LEU A 97 -5.06 16.45 18.66
CA LEU A 97 -4.31 16.10 17.43
C LEU A 97 -5.09 16.50 16.16
N PRO A 98 -4.61 17.42 15.31
CA PRO A 98 -5.31 17.81 14.08
C PRO A 98 -5.41 16.66 13.06
N ALA A 99 -6.43 16.69 12.21
CA ALA A 99 -6.46 15.83 11.02
C ALA A 99 -5.22 16.08 10.15
N ASP A 100 -4.82 15.09 9.36
CA ASP A 100 -3.63 15.11 8.49
C ASP A 100 -2.29 15.32 9.22
N THR A 101 -2.26 15.27 10.57
CA THR A 101 -1.01 15.24 11.33
C THR A 101 -0.21 14.00 10.94
N LEU A 102 1.04 14.18 10.56
CA LEU A 102 1.94 13.09 10.21
C LEU A 102 2.62 12.54 11.47
N ILE A 103 2.61 11.21 11.61
CA ILE A 103 3.40 10.48 12.61
C ILE A 103 4.38 9.58 11.88
N ALA A 104 5.67 9.80 12.10
CA ALA A 104 6.74 9.01 11.52
C ALA A 104 6.83 7.62 12.19
N LEU A 105 6.96 6.58 11.37
CA LEU A 105 7.16 5.20 11.81
C LEU A 105 8.57 4.74 11.43
N TYR A 106 9.47 4.69 12.41
CA TYR A 106 10.83 4.19 12.28
C TYR A 106 10.90 2.78 12.85
N LEU A 107 10.34 1.80 12.12
CA LEU A 107 10.09 0.46 12.63
C LEU A 107 10.55 -0.61 11.63
N ASP A 108 11.19 -1.65 12.16
CA ASP A 108 11.41 -2.90 11.43
C ASP A 108 10.14 -3.75 11.40
N ARG A 109 10.14 -4.75 10.52
CA ARG A 109 9.10 -5.78 10.41
C ARG A 109 8.84 -6.43 11.76
N SER A 110 7.59 -6.39 12.20
CA SER A 110 7.16 -6.83 13.52
C SER A 110 5.63 -6.80 13.61
N LEU A 111 5.07 -7.34 14.69
CA LEU A 111 3.67 -7.11 15.00
C LEU A 111 3.41 -5.61 15.29
N GLU A 112 4.35 -4.98 16.01
CA GLU A 112 4.30 -3.60 16.47
C GLU A 112 4.28 -2.59 15.32
N MET A 113 4.88 -2.93 14.17
CA MET A 113 4.76 -2.15 12.94
C MET A 113 3.30 -2.01 12.50
N VAL A 114 2.55 -3.11 12.44
CA VAL A 114 1.13 -3.09 12.04
C VAL A 114 0.26 -2.48 13.13
N VAL A 115 0.56 -2.76 14.40
CA VAL A 115 -0.09 -2.09 15.56
C VAL A 115 0.08 -0.57 15.47
N SER A 116 1.28 -0.09 15.15
CA SER A 116 1.60 1.34 15.01
C SER A 116 0.87 1.99 13.84
N ILE A 117 0.84 1.33 12.68
CA ILE A 117 0.07 1.79 11.51
C ILE A 117 -1.40 1.96 11.90
N LEU A 118 -2.02 0.96 12.53
CA LEU A 118 -3.42 1.03 12.97
C LEU A 118 -3.63 2.10 14.05
N ALA A 119 -2.70 2.23 15.01
CA ALA A 119 -2.80 3.19 16.11
C ALA A 119 -2.79 4.63 15.61
N VAL A 120 -1.91 4.96 14.67
CA VAL A 120 -1.84 6.29 14.02
C VAL A 120 -3.15 6.62 13.33
N LEU A 121 -3.68 5.70 12.51
CA LEU A 121 -4.95 5.90 11.82
C LEU A 121 -6.16 5.95 12.76
N LYS A 122 -6.11 5.25 13.89
CA LYS A 122 -7.14 5.31 14.94
C LYS A 122 -7.11 6.62 15.71
N ALA A 123 -5.93 7.21 15.91
CA ALA A 123 -5.78 8.54 16.49
C ALA A 123 -6.29 9.67 15.57
N GLY A 124 -6.48 9.38 14.27
CA GLY A 124 -6.88 10.35 13.24
C GLY A 124 -5.70 11.06 12.57
N ALA A 125 -4.52 10.46 12.65
CA ALA A 125 -3.29 10.91 12.00
C ALA A 125 -2.97 10.04 10.78
N ALA A 126 -2.02 10.51 9.95
CA ALA A 126 -1.46 9.75 8.85
C ALA A 126 -0.05 9.24 9.19
N TYR A 127 0.32 8.04 8.71
CA TYR A 127 1.65 7.49 8.99
C TYR A 127 2.65 7.78 7.88
N ALA A 128 3.91 8.04 8.25
CA ALA A 128 5.03 8.20 7.33
C ALA A 128 6.11 7.16 7.64
N PRO A 129 6.19 6.03 6.90
CA PRO A 129 7.14 4.96 7.19
C PRO A 129 8.55 5.33 6.74
N ILE A 130 9.50 5.24 7.67
CA ILE A 130 10.92 5.50 7.46
C ILE A 130 11.69 4.22 7.77
N SER A 131 12.33 3.64 6.76
CA SER A 131 13.12 2.42 6.95
C SER A 131 14.32 2.68 7.86
N PRO A 132 14.53 1.86 8.91
CA PRO A 132 15.75 1.92 9.71
C PRO A 132 17.04 1.66 8.94
N GLU A 133 16.95 1.03 7.76
CA GLU A 133 18.08 0.80 6.86
C GLU A 133 18.48 2.05 6.06
N TYR A 134 17.67 3.12 6.09
CA TYR A 134 17.99 4.33 5.36
C TYR A 134 19.24 5.01 5.96
N PRO A 135 20.09 5.62 5.10
CA PRO A 135 21.14 6.51 5.58
C PRO A 135 20.55 7.61 6.45
N SER A 136 21.27 8.00 7.51
CA SER A 136 20.82 9.00 8.49
C SER A 136 20.40 10.32 7.85
N GLU A 137 21.07 10.75 6.78
CA GLU A 137 20.71 11.95 6.00
C GLU A 137 19.32 11.85 5.37
N ARG A 138 18.95 10.67 4.83
CA ARG A 138 17.63 10.44 4.26
C ARG A 138 16.56 10.39 5.35
N THR A 139 16.83 9.71 6.46
CA THR A 139 15.94 9.67 7.64
C THR A 139 15.67 11.07 8.16
N ARG A 140 16.72 11.88 8.33
CA ARG A 140 16.61 13.29 8.75
C ARG A 140 15.77 14.11 7.78
N PHE A 141 16.07 14.04 6.48
CA PHE A 141 15.32 14.78 5.47
C PHE A 141 13.81 14.49 5.57
N ILE A 142 13.44 13.21 5.73
CA ILE A 142 12.03 12.83 5.86
C ILE A 142 11.43 13.36 7.17
N LEU A 143 12.14 13.26 8.29
CA LEU A 143 11.65 13.80 9.58
C LEU A 143 11.44 15.31 9.54
N GLU A 144 12.37 16.05 8.92
CA GLU A 144 12.26 17.49 8.71
C GLU A 144 11.08 17.87 7.81
N ASP A 145 10.95 17.19 6.66
CA ASP A 145 9.92 17.49 5.66
C ASP A 145 8.51 17.11 6.15
N THR A 146 8.39 16.02 6.93
CA THR A 146 7.11 15.64 7.54
C THR A 146 6.69 16.54 8.70
N GLN A 147 7.63 17.26 9.31
CA GLN A 147 7.42 18.05 10.54
C GLN A 147 6.79 17.22 11.68
N SER A 148 7.03 15.92 11.69
CA SER A 148 6.42 14.98 12.63
C SER A 148 6.91 15.24 14.05
N SER A 149 6.01 15.63 14.96
CA SER A 149 6.38 15.86 16.38
C SER A 149 6.53 14.57 17.18
N ILE A 150 6.11 13.43 16.63
CA ILE A 150 6.17 12.10 17.25
C ILE A 150 6.83 11.12 16.28
N VAL A 151 7.73 10.28 16.79
CA VAL A 151 8.28 9.12 16.05
C VAL A 151 7.99 7.87 16.84
N LEU A 152 7.35 6.88 16.21
CA LEU A 152 7.22 5.53 16.75
C LEU A 152 8.39 4.67 16.30
N THR A 153 8.97 3.92 17.23
CA THR A 153 10.14 3.06 17.00
C THR A 153 10.10 1.83 17.93
N HIS A 154 11.01 0.87 17.74
CA HIS A 154 11.25 -0.19 18.71
C HIS A 154 12.14 0.29 19.86
N ALA A 155 12.03 -0.33 21.03
CA ALA A 155 12.83 0.03 22.21
C ALA A 155 14.35 -0.01 21.93
N PRO A 156 14.90 -1.05 21.25
CA PRO A 156 16.33 -1.10 20.94
C PRO A 156 16.80 0.03 20.01
N GLN A 157 15.91 0.60 19.20
CA GLN A 157 16.22 1.65 18.23
C GLN A 157 16.01 3.07 18.79
N SER A 158 15.34 3.19 19.95
CA SER A 158 14.97 4.47 20.55
C SER A 158 16.16 5.39 20.79
N ALA A 159 17.30 4.85 21.25
CA ALA A 159 18.49 5.66 21.50
C ALA A 159 19.13 6.20 20.20
N ALA A 160 19.14 5.40 19.13
CA ALA A 160 19.72 5.80 17.85
C ALA A 160 18.92 6.93 17.21
N ILE A 161 17.58 6.81 17.20
CA ILE A 161 16.72 7.85 16.65
C ILE A 161 16.69 9.10 17.54
N ALA A 162 16.70 8.95 18.87
CA ALA A 162 16.81 10.07 19.82
C ALA A 162 18.10 10.88 19.58
N SER A 163 19.23 10.20 19.37
CA SER A 163 20.51 10.85 19.08
C SER A 163 20.47 11.60 17.74
N LEU A 164 19.80 11.04 16.72
CA LEU A 164 19.65 11.69 15.41
C LEU A 164 18.79 12.96 15.51
N VAL A 165 17.68 12.93 16.25
CA VAL A 165 16.81 14.12 16.40
C VAL A 165 17.47 15.19 17.25
N GLU A 166 18.21 14.82 18.30
CA GLU A 166 18.94 15.77 19.16
C GLU A 166 20.06 16.49 18.40
N ALA A 167 20.85 15.77 17.60
CA ALA A 167 21.93 16.33 16.80
C ALA A 167 21.45 17.42 15.83
N GLU A 168 20.18 17.32 15.40
CA GLU A 168 19.56 18.23 14.44
C GLU A 168 18.59 19.22 15.09
N SER A 169 18.53 19.25 16.43
CA SER A 169 17.63 20.13 17.20
C SER A 169 16.15 19.98 16.81
N LEU A 170 15.74 18.78 16.39
CA LEU A 170 14.36 18.47 16.05
C LEU A 170 13.56 18.24 17.34
N VAL A 171 12.44 18.95 17.50
CA VAL A 171 11.55 18.79 18.65
C VAL A 171 10.62 17.60 18.40
N VAL A 172 11.13 16.40 18.67
CA VAL A 172 10.45 15.13 18.38
C VAL A 172 10.39 14.26 19.63
N THR A 173 9.22 13.70 19.90
CA THR A 173 9.05 12.69 20.95
C THR A 173 9.15 11.31 20.36
N VAL A 174 10.15 10.57 20.82
CA VAL A 174 10.37 9.17 20.45
C VAL A 174 9.54 8.30 21.39
N ILE A 175 8.65 7.49 20.82
CA ILE A 175 7.77 6.56 21.54
C ILE A 175 8.12 5.14 21.11
N SER A 176 8.37 4.27 22.08
CA SER A 176 8.55 2.85 21.84
C SER A 176 7.20 2.17 21.61
N ALA A 177 6.99 1.55 20.46
CA ALA A 177 5.73 0.89 20.12
C ALA A 177 5.48 -0.39 20.94
N ASP A 178 6.56 -1.02 21.41
CA ASP A 178 6.64 -2.23 22.23
C ASP A 178 6.64 -1.95 23.75
N ASP A 179 6.43 -0.70 24.19
CA ASP A 179 6.40 -0.38 25.62
C ASP A 179 5.18 -1.02 26.32
N PRO A 180 5.37 -1.82 27.39
CA PRO A 180 4.26 -2.41 28.13
C PRO A 180 3.33 -1.37 28.80
N VAL A 181 3.74 -0.10 28.95
CA VAL A 181 2.91 0.98 29.49
C VAL A 181 1.62 1.18 28.71
N HIS A 182 1.63 0.88 27.40
CA HIS A 182 0.43 0.96 26.54
C HIS A 182 -0.69 0.04 27.04
N GLY A 183 -0.34 -1.09 27.67
CA GLY A 183 -1.30 -2.03 28.25
C GLY A 183 -2.19 -1.44 29.35
N GLN A 184 -1.85 -0.26 29.88
CA GLN A 184 -2.64 0.48 30.87
C GLN A 184 -3.64 1.45 30.24
N GLN A 185 -3.57 1.67 28.94
CA GLN A 185 -4.47 2.56 28.21
C GLN A 185 -5.84 1.90 27.96
N PRO A 186 -6.89 2.70 27.66
CA PRO A 186 -8.20 2.16 27.32
C PRO A 186 -8.15 1.22 26.11
N VAL A 187 -8.91 0.12 26.17
CA VAL A 187 -8.96 -0.90 25.11
C VAL A 187 -9.98 -0.60 24.01
N GLY A 188 -10.94 0.29 24.29
CA GLY A 188 -12.04 0.62 23.38
C GLY A 188 -11.62 1.48 22.19
N ASN A 189 -12.34 1.35 21.08
CA ASN A 189 -12.08 2.14 19.86
C ASN A 189 -12.12 3.64 20.15
N VAL A 190 -11.16 4.36 19.60
CA VAL A 190 -11.08 5.82 19.69
C VAL A 190 -12.30 6.43 18.97
N GLN A 191 -13.10 7.20 19.70
CA GLN A 191 -14.27 7.89 19.16
C GLN A 191 -13.86 9.27 18.64
N ARG A 192 -13.63 9.38 17.33
CA ARG A 192 -13.25 10.64 16.68
C ARG A 192 -13.88 10.75 15.29
N ALA A 193 -14.27 11.97 14.94
CA ALA A 193 -14.64 12.29 13.56
C ALA A 193 -13.40 12.15 12.66
N ARG A 194 -13.54 11.36 11.59
CA ARG A 194 -12.52 11.11 10.58
C ARG A 194 -13.21 11.19 9.22
N SER A 195 -12.52 11.68 8.22
CA SER A 195 -13.00 11.72 6.84
C SER A 195 -12.26 10.69 6.00
N ALA A 196 -12.92 10.13 4.99
CA ALA A 196 -12.25 9.31 3.99
C ALA A 196 -11.30 10.12 3.08
N ASP A 197 -11.42 11.46 3.10
CA ASP A 197 -10.51 12.39 2.44
C ASP A 197 -9.28 12.76 3.29
N ASP A 198 -9.29 12.47 4.59
CA ASP A 198 -8.11 12.66 5.44
C ASP A 198 -6.98 11.72 4.97
N LEU A 199 -5.74 12.15 5.19
CA LEU A 199 -4.56 11.39 4.85
C LEU A 199 -4.50 10.08 5.64
N ALA A 200 -4.24 8.98 4.94
CA ALA A 200 -3.88 7.70 5.54
C ALA A 200 -2.37 7.58 5.71
N TYR A 201 -1.61 7.94 4.67
CA TYR A 201 -0.15 7.83 4.73
C TYR A 201 0.56 8.81 3.80
N VAL A 202 1.87 8.94 4.04
CA VAL A 202 2.81 9.62 3.16
C VAL A 202 3.97 8.70 2.83
N ILE A 203 4.23 8.46 1.54
CA ILE A 203 5.38 7.66 1.09
C ILE A 203 6.31 8.52 0.26
N TYR A 204 7.61 8.47 0.60
CA TYR A 204 8.64 9.26 -0.07
C TYR A 204 9.21 8.52 -1.28
N THR A 205 9.06 9.11 -2.46
CA THR A 205 9.61 8.60 -3.72
C THR A 205 10.87 9.37 -4.13
N SER A 206 11.71 8.79 -5.00
CA SER A 206 12.84 9.51 -5.59
C SER A 206 12.33 10.59 -6.54
N GLY A 207 12.39 11.85 -6.12
CA GLY A 207 11.97 12.96 -6.96
C GLY A 207 12.90 13.14 -8.15
N THR A 208 12.33 13.59 -9.28
CA THR A 208 13.09 13.91 -10.52
C THR A 208 14.14 15.01 -10.32
N THR A 209 14.02 15.80 -9.26
CA THR A 209 14.96 16.87 -8.87
C THR A 209 16.09 16.37 -7.96
N GLY A 210 16.17 15.07 -7.68
CA GLY A 210 17.15 14.46 -6.77
C GLY A 210 16.77 14.51 -5.29
N LYS A 211 15.84 15.40 -4.89
CA LYS A 211 15.26 15.42 -3.54
C LYS A 211 14.04 14.50 -3.46
N PRO A 212 13.92 13.64 -2.43
CA PRO A 212 12.71 12.84 -2.24
C PRO A 212 11.46 13.71 -2.09
N LYS A 213 10.30 13.21 -2.51
CA LYS A 213 9.00 13.90 -2.38
C LYS A 213 8.01 12.99 -1.67
N GLY A 214 7.30 13.52 -0.68
CA GLY A 214 6.21 12.81 0.01
C GLY A 214 4.95 12.78 -0.84
N VAL A 215 4.47 11.60 -1.18
CA VAL A 215 3.19 11.39 -1.85
C VAL A 215 2.11 11.20 -0.79
N LEU A 216 1.16 12.13 -0.75
CA LEU A 216 0.06 12.17 0.23
C LEU A 216 -1.11 11.32 -0.27
N ILE A 217 -1.48 10.27 0.47
CA ILE A 217 -2.56 9.36 0.06
C ILE A 217 -3.71 9.37 1.07
N PRO A 218 -4.95 9.69 0.64
CA PRO A 218 -6.11 9.68 1.52
C PRO A 218 -6.63 8.25 1.77
N HIS A 219 -7.39 8.09 2.85
CA HIS A 219 -8.03 6.81 3.19
C HIS A 219 -8.80 6.19 2.01
N ARG A 220 -9.63 6.98 1.33
CA ARG A 220 -10.45 6.48 0.21
C ARG A 220 -9.64 5.88 -0.94
N GLY A 221 -8.40 6.31 -1.16
CA GLY A 221 -7.54 5.77 -2.21
C GLY A 221 -7.11 4.34 -1.90
N VAL A 222 -6.83 4.05 -0.64
CA VAL A 222 -6.48 2.69 -0.20
C VAL A 222 -7.72 1.79 -0.16
N VAL A 223 -8.86 2.31 0.32
CA VAL A 223 -10.11 1.54 0.34
C VAL A 223 -10.52 1.13 -1.08
N SER A 224 -10.39 2.04 -2.05
CA SER A 224 -10.74 1.75 -3.45
C SER A 224 -9.81 0.71 -4.11
N LEU A 225 -8.58 0.55 -3.59
CA LEU A 225 -7.63 -0.45 -4.05
C LEU A 225 -7.96 -1.87 -3.54
N VAL A 226 -8.55 -2.01 -2.36
CA VAL A 226 -8.56 -3.29 -1.63
C VAL A 226 -9.95 -3.84 -1.28
N VAL A 227 -11.03 -3.07 -1.45
CA VAL A 227 -12.40 -3.49 -1.15
C VAL A 227 -13.21 -3.61 -2.44
N ASN A 228 -13.96 -4.72 -2.58
CA ASN A 228 -14.81 -5.01 -3.74
C ASN A 228 -14.07 -4.88 -5.08
N THR A 229 -12.85 -5.40 -5.19
CA THR A 229 -12.00 -5.18 -6.38
C THR A 229 -12.42 -6.05 -7.59
N ASN A 230 -12.00 -5.68 -8.80
CA ASN A 230 -12.31 -6.41 -10.04
C ASN A 230 -11.15 -7.27 -10.58
N PHE A 231 -9.99 -7.27 -9.91
CA PHE A 231 -8.81 -8.00 -10.37
C PHE A 231 -8.60 -9.31 -9.61
N ILE A 232 -8.94 -9.37 -8.33
CA ILE A 232 -9.01 -10.61 -7.54
C ILE A 232 -10.16 -10.52 -6.53
N GLU A 233 -10.74 -11.66 -6.18
CA GLU A 233 -11.52 -11.75 -4.94
C GLU A 233 -10.56 -12.07 -3.77
N VAL A 234 -10.68 -11.30 -2.68
CA VAL A 234 -9.97 -11.56 -1.43
C VAL A 234 -10.88 -12.33 -0.49
N PHE A 235 -10.58 -13.60 -0.28
CA PHE A 235 -11.34 -14.45 0.60
C PHE A 235 -10.83 -14.30 2.03
N ASN A 236 -11.74 -14.49 2.98
CA ASN A 236 -11.34 -14.53 4.38
C ASN A 236 -10.37 -15.70 4.65
N SER A 237 -10.40 -16.79 3.87
CA SER A 237 -9.47 -17.91 4.02
C SER A 237 -8.07 -17.63 3.47
N ASP A 238 -7.86 -16.49 2.80
CA ASP A 238 -6.55 -16.17 2.24
C ASP A 238 -5.51 -15.85 3.31
N VAL A 239 -4.26 -16.10 2.93
CA VAL A 239 -3.08 -15.76 3.71
C VAL A 239 -2.15 -14.97 2.81
N PHE A 240 -1.99 -13.69 3.15
CA PHE A 240 -1.10 -12.76 2.48
C PHE A 240 0.29 -12.80 3.11
N CYS A 241 1.33 -12.65 2.31
CA CYS A 241 2.70 -12.46 2.82
C CYS A 241 3.15 -11.01 2.59
N HIS A 242 3.61 -10.36 3.66
CA HIS A 242 4.11 -9.00 3.59
C HIS A 242 5.57 -9.00 3.10
N LEU A 243 5.81 -8.88 1.80
CA LEU A 243 7.15 -8.92 1.21
C LEU A 243 7.69 -7.54 0.88
N SER A 244 6.83 -6.58 0.56
CA SER A 244 7.25 -5.23 0.19
C SER A 244 7.86 -4.49 1.38
N SER A 245 8.85 -3.63 1.14
CA SER A 245 9.35 -2.74 2.20
C SER A 245 8.20 -1.88 2.72
N PRO A 246 8.06 -1.65 4.04
CA PRO A 246 7.04 -0.76 4.59
C PRO A 246 7.11 0.67 4.05
N SER A 247 8.28 1.11 3.58
CA SER A 247 8.48 2.41 2.94
C SER A 247 8.13 2.44 1.44
N PHE A 248 7.61 1.36 0.87
CA PHE A 248 7.04 1.31 -0.47
C PHE A 248 5.53 1.05 -0.40
N ASP A 249 4.78 1.65 -1.30
CA ASP A 249 3.31 1.62 -1.30
C ASP A 249 2.71 0.25 -1.66
N ALA A 250 3.50 -0.66 -2.24
CA ALA A 250 3.14 -2.07 -2.37
C ALA A 250 2.81 -2.73 -1.02
N ALA A 251 3.45 -2.29 0.07
CA ALA A 251 3.13 -2.73 1.43
C ALA A 251 1.68 -2.43 1.82
N THR A 252 1.09 -1.37 1.27
CA THR A 252 -0.27 -0.95 1.63
C THR A 252 -1.32 -1.93 1.11
N PHE A 253 -1.12 -2.47 -0.10
CA PHE A 253 -1.94 -3.58 -0.60
C PHE A 253 -1.79 -4.82 0.28
N GLU A 254 -0.55 -5.21 0.59
CA GLU A 254 -0.24 -6.40 1.40
C GLU A 254 -0.83 -6.31 2.82
N VAL A 255 -0.91 -5.13 3.41
CA VAL A 255 -1.49 -4.91 4.75
C VAL A 255 -3.01 -4.77 4.71
N TRP A 256 -3.54 -3.90 3.84
CA TRP A 256 -4.96 -3.54 3.91
C TRP A 256 -5.88 -4.51 3.19
N ALA A 257 -5.42 -5.20 2.14
CA ALA A 257 -6.22 -6.23 1.49
C ALA A 257 -6.63 -7.36 2.45
N PRO A 258 -5.73 -8.00 3.22
CA PRO A 258 -6.16 -9.02 4.16
C PRO A 258 -6.97 -8.44 5.33
N LEU A 259 -6.51 -7.35 5.94
CA LEU A 259 -7.10 -6.83 7.18
C LEU A 259 -8.51 -6.26 7.00
N LEU A 260 -8.86 -5.76 5.82
CA LEU A 260 -10.21 -5.24 5.55
C LEU A 260 -11.17 -6.30 5.01
N ASN A 261 -10.65 -7.44 4.53
CA ASN A 261 -11.47 -8.54 3.98
C ASN A 261 -11.56 -9.76 4.93
N GLY A 262 -10.93 -9.68 6.11
CA GLY A 262 -10.98 -10.75 7.12
C GLY A 262 -10.03 -11.90 6.86
N ALA A 263 -9.01 -11.68 6.02
CA ALA A 263 -7.94 -12.63 5.74
C ALA A 263 -6.80 -12.49 6.76
N ARG A 264 -5.73 -13.26 6.59
CA ARG A 264 -4.56 -13.24 7.49
C ARG A 264 -3.35 -12.62 6.80
N LEU A 265 -2.57 -11.84 7.54
CA LEU A 265 -1.26 -11.32 7.11
C LEU A 265 -0.13 -12.05 7.83
N VAL A 266 0.85 -12.54 7.08
CA VAL A 266 2.08 -13.15 7.57
C VAL A 266 3.25 -12.24 7.24
N ILE A 267 4.01 -11.85 8.27
CA ILE A 267 5.22 -11.04 8.12
C ILE A 267 6.44 -11.97 8.19
N PRO A 268 7.24 -12.10 7.12
CA PRO A 268 8.56 -12.73 7.20
C PRO A 268 9.56 -11.81 7.89
N ASP A 269 10.52 -12.37 8.62
CA ASP A 269 11.75 -11.65 8.97
C ASP A 269 12.59 -11.33 7.70
N ASP A 270 13.47 -10.35 7.79
CA ASP A 270 14.23 -9.88 6.62
C ASP A 270 15.19 -10.93 6.06
N GLU A 271 15.70 -11.84 6.88
CA GLU A 271 16.53 -12.95 6.41
C GLU A 271 15.73 -13.96 5.58
N ARG A 272 14.52 -14.34 6.02
CA ARG A 272 13.62 -15.25 5.30
C ARG A 272 13.16 -14.64 3.99
N LYS A 273 12.91 -13.34 3.94
CA LYS A 273 12.40 -12.64 2.76
C LYS A 273 13.35 -12.73 1.56
N LEU A 274 14.66 -12.75 1.80
CA LEU A 274 15.68 -12.74 0.75
C LEU A 274 16.20 -14.14 0.39
N ASP A 275 15.78 -15.18 1.12
CA ASP A 275 16.19 -16.56 0.91
C ASP A 275 15.02 -17.40 0.34
N PRO A 276 15.11 -17.88 -0.92
CA PRO A 276 14.05 -18.65 -1.56
C PRO A 276 13.64 -19.94 -0.83
N ASP A 277 14.58 -20.62 -0.16
CA ASP A 277 14.29 -21.88 0.54
C ASP A 277 13.58 -21.61 1.87
N ARG A 278 14.03 -20.60 2.62
CA ARG A 278 13.34 -20.15 3.83
C ARG A 278 11.95 -19.61 3.52
N LEU A 279 11.81 -18.85 2.43
CA LEU A 279 10.52 -18.32 2.01
C LEU A 279 9.55 -19.42 1.57
N SER A 280 10.05 -20.43 0.86
CA SER A 280 9.26 -21.63 0.54
C SER A 280 8.77 -22.36 1.79
N GLY A 281 9.62 -22.51 2.81
CA GLY A 281 9.21 -23.10 4.09
C GLY A 281 8.12 -22.29 4.80
N LEU A 282 8.21 -20.95 4.74
CA LEU A 282 7.16 -20.07 5.26
C LEU A 282 5.85 -20.22 4.48
N PHE A 283 5.92 -20.24 3.15
CA PHE A 283 4.73 -20.37 2.30
C PHE A 283 3.98 -21.67 2.58
N SER A 284 4.71 -22.79 2.68
CA SER A 284 4.11 -24.09 3.00
C SER A 284 3.57 -24.14 4.43
N SER A 285 4.33 -23.67 5.44
CA SER A 285 3.90 -23.76 6.85
C SER A 285 2.70 -22.86 7.17
N GLN A 286 2.62 -21.68 6.55
CA GLN A 286 1.54 -20.73 6.78
C GLN A 286 0.41 -20.83 5.74
N ASN A 287 0.54 -21.71 4.75
CA ASN A 287 -0.38 -21.83 3.61
C ASN A 287 -0.61 -20.47 2.93
N VAL A 288 0.48 -19.76 2.61
CA VAL A 288 0.41 -18.48 1.89
C VAL A 288 -0.30 -18.69 0.56
N SER A 289 -1.32 -17.88 0.28
CA SER A 289 -2.16 -18.02 -0.92
C SER A 289 -2.06 -16.82 -1.86
N VAL A 290 -1.72 -15.64 -1.35
CA VAL A 290 -1.64 -14.40 -2.14
C VAL A 290 -0.32 -13.69 -1.85
N ILE A 291 0.41 -13.35 -2.90
CA ILE A 291 1.57 -12.46 -2.78
C ILE A 291 1.57 -11.37 -3.84
N TRP A 292 2.12 -10.22 -3.46
CA TRP A 292 2.58 -9.18 -4.37
C TRP A 292 4.12 -9.18 -4.36
N MET A 293 4.76 -8.99 -5.51
CA MET A 293 6.21 -8.96 -5.59
C MET A 293 6.68 -7.96 -6.65
N THR A 294 7.80 -7.28 -6.39
CA THR A 294 8.43 -6.49 -7.45
C THR A 294 8.99 -7.43 -8.51
N ARG A 295 8.99 -6.95 -9.75
CA ARG A 295 9.55 -7.67 -10.88
C ARG A 295 10.95 -8.20 -10.56
N THR A 296 11.90 -7.33 -10.19
CA THR A 296 13.29 -7.77 -9.97
C THR A 296 13.41 -8.88 -8.92
N LEU A 297 12.67 -8.78 -7.81
CA LEU A 297 12.67 -9.82 -6.77
C LEU A 297 12.07 -11.13 -7.29
N PHE A 298 10.96 -11.07 -8.02
CA PHE A 298 10.34 -12.25 -8.62
C PHE A 298 11.33 -13.00 -9.54
N ASP A 299 12.09 -12.28 -10.35
CA ASP A 299 13.05 -12.91 -11.26
C ASP A 299 14.16 -13.66 -10.58
N SER A 300 14.74 -13.02 -9.56
CA SER A 300 15.79 -13.61 -8.76
C SER A 300 15.26 -14.88 -8.09
N MET A 301 14.10 -14.78 -7.45
CA MET A 301 13.48 -15.90 -6.72
C MET A 301 13.10 -17.05 -7.66
N PHE A 302 12.44 -16.76 -8.78
CA PHE A 302 12.00 -17.77 -9.74
C PHE A 302 13.19 -18.47 -10.43
N SER A 303 14.29 -17.73 -10.69
CA SER A 303 15.50 -18.32 -11.28
C SER A 303 16.21 -19.29 -10.34
N ILE A 304 16.17 -19.03 -9.02
CA ILE A 304 16.78 -19.89 -8.01
C ILE A 304 15.85 -21.06 -7.67
N LYS A 305 14.55 -20.80 -7.48
CA LYS A 305 13.56 -21.78 -7.03
C LYS A 305 12.24 -21.63 -7.79
N PRO A 306 12.11 -22.22 -9.00
CA PRO A 306 10.89 -22.10 -9.83
C PRO A 306 9.61 -22.57 -9.14
N ASP A 307 9.72 -23.61 -8.30
CA ASP A 307 8.59 -24.21 -7.59
C ASP A 307 8.08 -23.37 -6.40
N LEU A 308 8.75 -22.26 -6.04
CA LEU A 308 8.40 -21.42 -4.89
C LEU A 308 6.95 -20.95 -4.91
N PHE A 309 6.41 -20.67 -6.09
CA PHE A 309 5.09 -20.04 -6.25
C PHE A 309 3.97 -21.06 -6.52
N ARG A 310 4.28 -22.35 -6.60
CA ARG A 310 3.39 -23.38 -7.16
C ARG A 310 2.05 -23.54 -6.44
N ASP A 311 2.02 -23.27 -5.13
CA ASP A 311 0.85 -23.49 -4.25
C ASP A 311 0.05 -22.20 -4.00
N LEU A 312 0.48 -21.08 -4.58
CA LEU A 312 -0.26 -19.83 -4.48
C LEU A 312 -1.56 -19.89 -5.27
N ARG A 313 -2.58 -19.20 -4.77
CA ARG A 313 -3.81 -18.91 -5.49
C ARG A 313 -3.62 -17.71 -6.42
N VAL A 314 -2.93 -16.68 -5.94
CA VAL A 314 -2.72 -15.41 -6.64
C VAL A 314 -1.26 -14.99 -6.51
N LEU A 315 -0.65 -14.67 -7.65
CA LEU A 315 0.65 -14.02 -7.74
C LEU A 315 0.50 -12.72 -8.52
N ILE A 316 0.81 -11.58 -7.89
CA ILE A 316 0.87 -10.30 -8.59
C ILE A 316 2.33 -9.84 -8.66
N VAL A 317 2.79 -9.51 -9.87
CA VAL A 317 4.15 -9.02 -10.13
C VAL A 317 4.07 -7.63 -10.74
N GLY A 318 4.87 -6.68 -10.27
CA GLY A 318 4.79 -5.30 -10.73
C GLY A 318 6.01 -4.43 -10.41
N GLY A 319 5.84 -3.12 -10.57
CA GLY A 319 6.85 -2.10 -10.30
C GLY A 319 7.84 -1.84 -11.44
N GLU A 320 8.01 -2.79 -12.36
CA GLU A 320 8.82 -2.65 -13.58
C GLU A 320 8.18 -3.44 -14.72
N ALA A 321 8.64 -3.24 -15.96
CA ALA A 321 8.21 -4.06 -17.08
C ALA A 321 8.60 -5.54 -16.85
N LEU A 322 7.62 -6.44 -16.89
CA LEU A 322 7.86 -7.87 -16.67
C LEU A 322 8.67 -8.49 -17.82
N THR A 323 9.54 -9.46 -17.53
CA THR A 323 10.30 -10.16 -18.60
C THR A 323 9.42 -11.25 -19.22
N PRO A 324 9.02 -11.12 -20.51
CA PRO A 324 8.06 -12.04 -21.13
C PRO A 324 8.51 -13.49 -21.15
N SER A 325 9.81 -13.75 -21.33
CA SER A 325 10.38 -15.09 -21.36
C SER A 325 10.28 -15.81 -20.02
N ILE A 326 10.36 -15.08 -18.90
CA ILE A 326 10.26 -15.66 -17.56
C ILE A 326 8.79 -15.87 -17.18
N MET A 327 7.91 -14.91 -17.52
CA MET A 327 6.46 -15.10 -17.37
C MET A 327 5.96 -16.33 -18.14
N ARG A 328 6.41 -16.53 -19.38
CA ARG A 328 6.06 -17.72 -20.17
C ARG A 328 6.56 -19.02 -19.53
N LYS A 329 7.75 -19.01 -18.93
CA LYS A 329 8.27 -20.16 -18.18
C LYS A 329 7.39 -20.49 -16.96
N LEU A 330 7.04 -19.48 -16.16
CA LEU A 330 6.12 -19.64 -15.03
C LEU A 330 4.78 -20.23 -15.49
N MET A 331 4.14 -19.63 -16.50
CA MET A 331 2.84 -20.08 -17.01
C MET A 331 2.89 -21.47 -17.66
N SER A 332 4.07 -21.93 -18.12
CA SER A 332 4.28 -23.29 -18.62
C SER A 332 4.63 -24.32 -17.53
N SER A 333 4.90 -23.88 -16.30
CA SER A 333 5.25 -24.75 -15.18
C SER A 333 4.02 -25.52 -14.70
N THR A 334 4.18 -26.72 -14.14
CA THR A 334 3.03 -27.48 -13.61
C THR A 334 3.37 -28.08 -12.25
N PRO A 335 2.69 -27.67 -11.16
CA PRO A 335 1.64 -26.64 -11.10
C PRO A 335 2.20 -25.20 -11.15
N HIS A 336 1.34 -24.24 -11.49
CA HIS A 336 1.58 -22.80 -11.38
C HIS A 336 0.35 -22.14 -10.72
N PRO A 337 0.45 -20.90 -10.18
CA PRO A 337 -0.71 -20.22 -9.61
C PRO A 337 -1.82 -20.03 -10.64
N PRO A 338 -3.10 -20.27 -10.30
CA PRO A 338 -4.20 -20.14 -11.25
C PRO A 338 -4.48 -18.69 -11.66
N CYS A 339 -4.06 -17.70 -10.84
CA CYS A 339 -4.16 -16.28 -11.16
C CYS A 339 -2.77 -15.64 -11.06
N VAL A 340 -2.26 -15.17 -12.19
CA VAL A 340 -0.98 -14.44 -12.27
C VAL A 340 -1.24 -13.11 -12.95
N LEU A 341 -0.99 -12.01 -12.25
CA LEU A 341 -1.29 -10.66 -12.72
C LEU A 341 -0.02 -9.81 -12.86
N ASN A 342 0.05 -9.02 -13.92
CA ASN A 342 0.94 -7.85 -13.99
C ASN A 342 0.22 -6.66 -13.37
N GLY A 343 0.75 -6.11 -12.28
CA GLY A 343 0.21 -4.93 -11.61
C GLY A 343 1.04 -3.68 -11.94
N TYR A 344 0.39 -2.63 -12.43
CA TYR A 344 1.05 -1.37 -12.79
C TYR A 344 0.37 -0.16 -12.19
N GLY A 345 1.15 0.72 -11.56
CA GLY A 345 0.77 2.10 -11.30
C GLY A 345 1.85 2.85 -10.52
N PRO A 346 1.84 4.19 -10.57
CA PRO A 346 2.71 5.02 -9.76
C PRO A 346 2.17 5.19 -8.33
N THR A 347 3.03 5.62 -7.42
CA THR A 347 2.66 5.84 -6.01
C THR A 347 1.56 6.86 -5.83
N GLU A 348 1.53 7.88 -6.67
CA GLU A 348 0.52 8.93 -6.74
C GLU A 348 -0.89 8.41 -7.08
N SER A 349 -0.99 7.16 -7.57
CA SER A 349 -2.27 6.50 -7.88
C SER A 349 -2.69 5.43 -6.86
N THR A 350 -1.98 5.34 -5.73
CA THR A 350 -2.15 4.33 -4.69
C THR A 350 -1.79 2.91 -5.17
N THR A 351 -0.49 2.60 -5.18
CA THR A 351 0.10 1.28 -5.49
C THR A 351 0.02 0.83 -6.95
N PHE A 352 -1.16 0.51 -7.46
CA PHE A 352 -1.35 0.11 -8.86
C PHE A 352 -2.72 0.49 -9.37
N THR A 353 -2.80 0.88 -10.64
CA THR A 353 -4.00 1.36 -11.30
C THR A 353 -4.55 0.38 -12.33
N THR A 354 -3.70 -0.42 -12.95
CA THR A 354 -4.09 -1.41 -13.96
C THR A 354 -3.57 -2.79 -13.63
N THR A 355 -4.28 -3.80 -14.13
CA THR A 355 -3.85 -5.20 -14.06
C THR A 355 -4.02 -5.91 -15.40
N PHE A 356 -3.07 -6.77 -15.76
CA PHE A 356 -3.15 -7.69 -16.90
C PHE A 356 -3.06 -9.14 -16.41
N ASP A 357 -3.99 -9.99 -16.85
CA ASP A 357 -3.96 -11.42 -16.56
C ASP A 357 -3.01 -12.15 -17.53
N LEU A 358 -2.00 -12.84 -17.00
CA LEU A 358 -0.97 -13.53 -17.78
C LEU A 358 -1.49 -14.78 -18.52
N SER A 359 -2.73 -15.21 -18.26
CA SER A 359 -3.42 -16.21 -19.08
C SER A 359 -3.90 -15.66 -20.41
N GLU A 360 -4.06 -14.34 -20.53
CA GLU A 360 -4.37 -13.67 -21.80
C GLU A 360 -3.16 -13.71 -22.74
N SER A 361 -3.42 -13.67 -24.05
CA SER A 361 -2.35 -13.69 -25.06
C SER A 361 -1.61 -12.36 -25.14
N TYR A 362 -0.28 -12.41 -25.18
CA TYR A 362 0.61 -11.26 -25.39
C TYR A 362 1.81 -11.63 -26.27
N SER A 363 2.43 -10.65 -26.91
CA SER A 363 3.53 -10.83 -27.85
C SER A 363 4.91 -10.64 -27.20
N ASP A 364 5.63 -9.61 -27.61
CA ASP A 364 7.01 -9.31 -27.21
C ASP A 364 7.11 -8.49 -25.93
N SER A 365 5.99 -7.90 -25.48
CA SER A 365 5.89 -7.20 -24.20
C SER A 365 4.65 -7.65 -23.44
N VAL A 366 4.74 -7.67 -22.11
CA VAL A 366 3.59 -7.93 -21.24
C VAL A 366 2.82 -6.61 -21.06
N PRO A 367 1.54 -6.52 -21.45
CA PRO A 367 0.74 -5.32 -21.24
C PRO A 367 0.58 -4.96 -19.76
N ILE A 368 0.35 -3.69 -19.47
CA ILE A 368 -0.08 -3.22 -18.14
C ILE A 368 -1.57 -3.50 -17.87
N GLY A 369 -2.31 -3.87 -18.91
CA GLY A 369 -3.67 -4.36 -18.83
C GLY A 369 -4.72 -3.27 -18.73
N ARG A 370 -5.77 -3.55 -17.96
CA ARG A 370 -6.99 -2.74 -17.88
C ARG A 370 -7.07 -2.04 -16.52
N PRO A 371 -7.74 -0.88 -16.42
CA PRO A 371 -7.94 -0.20 -15.14
C PRO A 371 -8.65 -1.11 -14.15
N ILE A 372 -8.21 -1.08 -12.90
CA ILE A 372 -9.01 -1.69 -11.85
C ILE A 372 -10.24 -0.83 -11.58
N ASN A 373 -11.25 -1.42 -10.95
CA ASN A 373 -12.45 -0.70 -10.60
C ASN A 373 -12.12 0.51 -9.70
N THR A 374 -12.84 1.62 -9.91
CA THR A 374 -12.60 2.97 -9.33
C THR A 374 -11.57 3.85 -10.03
N ARG A 375 -10.88 3.35 -11.07
CA ARG A 375 -9.86 4.10 -11.80
C ARG A 375 -10.20 4.25 -13.27
N LYS A 376 -9.75 5.35 -13.85
CA LYS A 376 -9.85 5.61 -15.29
C LYS A 376 -8.44 5.80 -15.86
N LEU A 377 -8.24 5.29 -17.06
CA LEU A 377 -6.99 5.41 -17.81
C LEU A 377 -7.26 6.19 -19.10
N TYR A 378 -6.40 7.16 -19.35
CA TYR A 378 -6.43 7.99 -20.56
C TYR A 378 -5.02 8.03 -21.14
N VAL A 379 -4.93 7.85 -22.46
CA VAL A 379 -3.67 8.01 -23.21
C VAL A 379 -3.85 9.23 -24.08
N LEU A 380 -3.07 10.27 -23.79
CA LEU A 380 -3.17 11.58 -24.43
C LEU A 380 -1.84 11.92 -25.11
N ASP A 381 -1.90 12.79 -26.11
CA ASP A 381 -0.70 13.35 -26.73
C ASP A 381 -0.03 14.44 -25.85
N SER A 382 1.06 15.02 -26.34
CA SER A 382 1.82 16.06 -25.63
C SER A 382 1.05 17.37 -25.41
N MET A 383 -0.07 17.57 -26.10
CA MET A 383 -0.96 18.72 -25.96
C MET A 383 -2.18 18.38 -25.06
N HIS A 384 -2.16 17.22 -24.40
CA HIS A 384 -3.28 16.66 -23.63
C HIS A 384 -4.55 16.46 -24.48
N GLN A 385 -4.37 16.13 -25.76
CA GLN A 385 -5.47 15.81 -26.68
C GLN A 385 -5.54 14.30 -26.95
N TRP A 386 -6.73 13.85 -27.35
CA TRP A 386 -6.92 12.49 -27.86
C TRP A 386 -6.36 12.37 -29.27
N PHE A 387 -5.75 11.23 -29.60
CA PHE A 387 -5.21 10.96 -30.93
C PHE A 387 -5.81 9.69 -31.54
N HIS A 388 -5.90 9.69 -32.87
CA HIS A 388 -6.31 8.53 -33.67
C HIS A 388 -5.29 7.40 -33.56
N TRP A 389 -5.75 6.21 -33.20
CA TRP A 389 -4.89 5.04 -32.89
C TRP A 389 -4.12 4.47 -34.10
N GLU A 390 -4.39 4.90 -35.34
CA GLU A 390 -3.73 4.40 -36.55
C GLU A 390 -2.25 4.83 -36.70
N HIS A 391 -1.72 5.70 -35.83
CA HIS A 391 -0.33 6.13 -35.87
C HIS A 391 0.50 5.46 -34.76
N LYS A 392 1.65 4.88 -35.14
CA LYS A 392 2.62 4.20 -34.24
C LYS A 392 2.89 5.05 -32.99
N VAL A 393 2.42 4.56 -31.83
CA VAL A 393 2.65 5.20 -30.54
C VAL A 393 4.05 4.85 -30.03
N SER A 394 4.90 5.85 -29.85
CA SER A 394 6.05 5.78 -28.95
C SER A 394 5.57 6.02 -27.51
N PHE A 395 5.71 5.02 -26.65
CA PHE A 395 5.48 5.15 -25.21
C PHE A 395 6.44 6.20 -24.62
N ILE A 396 5.92 7.32 -24.16
CA ILE A 396 6.66 8.21 -23.25
C ILE A 396 6.25 7.81 -21.84
N SER A 397 7.04 6.95 -21.20
CA SER A 397 6.91 6.72 -19.76
C SER A 397 7.38 7.98 -19.04
N GLY A 398 6.43 8.73 -18.49
CA GLY A 398 6.72 9.90 -17.68
C GLY A 398 5.41 10.42 -17.11
N ALA A 399 5.06 9.97 -15.90
CA ALA A 399 4.12 10.71 -15.09
C ALA A 399 4.74 12.09 -14.84
N ARG A 400 4.27 13.12 -15.56
CA ARG A 400 4.38 14.49 -15.09
C ARG A 400 3.13 14.73 -14.26
N VAL A 401 3.32 14.66 -12.95
CA VAL A 401 2.39 15.23 -11.95
C VAL A 401 2.64 16.72 -11.87
#